data_AF-A0A704YKN9-F1
#
_entry.id   AF-A0A704YKN9-F1
#
_cell.length_a   1.000
_cell.length_b   1.000
_cell.length_c   1.000
_cell.angle_alpha   90.00
_cell.angle_beta   90.00
_cell.angle_gamma   90.00
#
_symmetry.space_group_name_H-M   'P 1'
#
loop_
_entity.id
_entity.type
_entity.pdbx_description
1 polymer ?
#
loop_
_entity_poly.entity_id
_entity_poly.type
_entity_poly.pdbx_seq_one_letter_code
_entity_poly.pdbx_strand_id
1 'polypeptide(L)'
;MPRRLILSATERDTLLALPESQDDLIRYYTFNDSDLSLIRQRRGDANRLGFAVQLCLLRYPGYALGTDSELPEPVILWVAKQVQAEPASWAKYGERDVTRREHAQELRTYLQLAPFGLSDFRALVRELTELAQQTDKGLLLAGQALESLRQKRRILPALSVIDRACSEAIARANRRVYRALVEPLTDSHRAKLDELLKLKAGSSITWLTWLRQAPLKPNSRHMLEHIERLKTFQLVDLP
;
A
#
# COMPACT_ATOMS: atom_id res chain seq x y z
N MET A 1 -16.72 -13.47 5.95
CA MET A 1 -15.62 -13.71 4.99
C MET A 1 -14.40 -12.94 5.46
N PRO A 2 -13.31 -13.60 5.89
CA PRO A 2 -12.08 -12.90 6.25
C PRO A 2 -11.60 -12.09 5.03
N ARG A 3 -11.35 -10.79 5.22
CA ARG A 3 -10.83 -9.93 4.15
C ARG A 3 -9.45 -10.44 3.77
N ARG A 4 -9.32 -10.96 2.55
CA ARG A 4 -8.02 -11.34 1.99
C ARG A 4 -7.14 -10.09 2.00
N LEU A 5 -6.05 -10.16 2.74
CA LEU A 5 -5.04 -9.12 2.76
C LEU A 5 -4.49 -8.93 1.34
N ILE A 6 -4.38 -7.67 0.91
CA ILE A 6 -3.89 -7.36 -0.44
C ILE A 6 -2.38 -7.45 -0.51
N LEU A 7 -1.71 -7.05 0.58
CA LEU A 7 -0.26 -7.08 0.65
C LEU A 7 0.21 -8.43 1.19
N SER A 8 1.28 -8.97 0.62
CA SER A 8 2.04 -10.08 1.20
C SER A 8 2.80 -9.62 2.46
N ALA A 9 3.38 -10.55 3.22
CA ALA A 9 4.29 -10.18 4.32
C ALA A 9 5.52 -9.42 3.80
N THR A 10 6.16 -9.93 2.75
CA THR A 10 7.35 -9.32 2.14
C THR A 10 7.08 -7.91 1.58
N GLU A 11 5.90 -7.68 1.02
CA GLU A 11 5.49 -6.36 0.53
C GLU A 11 5.32 -5.35 1.68
N ARG A 12 4.81 -5.79 2.83
CA ARG A 12 4.70 -4.95 4.03
C ARG A 12 6.07 -4.54 4.56
N ASP A 13 6.99 -5.49 4.64
CA ASP A 13 8.36 -5.25 5.11
C ASP A 13 9.07 -4.26 4.18
N THR A 14 8.92 -4.43 2.86
CA THR A 14 9.49 -3.52 1.86
C THR A 14 8.95 -2.09 1.97
N LEU A 15 7.66 -1.93 2.25
CA LEU A 15 7.01 -0.61 2.30
C LEU A 15 7.47 0.28 3.47
N LEU A 16 7.90 -0.34 4.57
CA LEU A 16 8.41 0.35 5.76
C LEU A 16 9.90 0.08 5.99
N ALA A 17 10.60 -0.43 4.98
CA ALA A 17 12.03 -0.69 5.06
C ALA A 17 12.77 0.59 5.44
N LEU A 18 13.64 0.47 6.45
CA LEU A 18 14.50 1.56 6.88
C LEU A 18 15.66 1.71 5.88
N PRO A 19 16.28 2.91 5.80
CA PRO A 19 17.48 3.10 5.01
C PRO A 19 18.59 2.13 5.41
N GLU A 20 19.06 1.31 4.47
CA GLU A 20 20.19 0.38 4.67
C GLU A 20 21.46 0.87 3.97
N SER A 21 21.31 1.52 2.81
CA SER A 21 22.44 2.08 2.06
C SER A 21 22.94 3.37 2.69
N GLN A 22 24.23 3.65 2.53
CA GLN A 22 24.81 4.90 3.00
C GLN A 22 24.16 6.13 2.33
N ASP A 23 23.83 6.04 1.05
CA ASP A 23 23.18 7.13 0.30
C ASP A 23 21.77 7.40 0.83
N ASP A 24 21.00 6.36 1.17
CA ASP A 24 19.67 6.53 1.76
C ASP A 24 19.75 7.09 3.18
N LEU A 25 20.74 6.66 3.98
CA LEU A 25 20.98 7.21 5.31
C LEU A 25 21.36 8.70 5.25
N ILE A 26 22.17 9.11 4.28
CA ILE A 26 22.47 10.53 4.01
C ILE A 26 21.20 11.28 3.63
N ARG A 27 20.40 10.70 2.72
CA ARG A 27 19.20 11.35 2.20
C ARG A 27 18.13 11.57 3.26
N TYR A 28 17.87 10.56 4.08
CA TYR A 28 16.72 10.57 4.98
C TYR A 28 17.08 10.89 6.43
N TYR A 29 18.27 10.47 6.89
CA TYR A 29 18.66 10.49 8.31
C TYR A 29 19.80 11.45 8.63
N THR A 30 20.16 12.37 7.74
CA THR A 30 21.07 13.48 8.09
C THR A 30 20.33 14.60 8.83
N PHE A 31 20.90 15.05 9.95
CA PHE A 31 20.38 16.16 10.75
C PHE A 31 20.96 17.50 10.30
N ASN A 32 20.11 18.53 10.24
CA ASN A 32 20.55 19.91 10.08
C ASN A 32 20.84 20.57 11.44
N ASP A 33 21.30 21.81 11.45
CA ASP A 33 21.65 22.53 12.68
C ASP A 33 20.46 22.73 13.63
N SER A 34 19.26 22.96 13.09
CA SER A 34 18.03 23.09 13.89
C SER A 34 17.69 21.78 14.60
N ASP A 35 17.85 20.65 13.89
CA ASP A 35 17.64 19.31 14.45
C ASP A 35 18.63 19.03 15.57
N LEU A 36 19.92 19.27 15.32
CA LEU A 36 20.98 19.05 16.30
C LEU A 36 20.79 19.96 17.53
N SER A 37 20.37 21.21 17.32
CA SER A 37 20.04 22.14 18.41
C SER A 37 18.90 21.59 19.27
N LEU A 38 17.82 21.10 18.64
CA LEU A 38 16.69 20.51 19.35
C LEU A 38 17.08 19.25 20.12
N ILE A 39 17.85 18.34 19.49
CA ILE A 39 18.34 17.09 20.10
C ILE A 39 19.22 17.39 21.32
N ARG A 40 20.12 18.39 21.24
CA ARG A 40 21.06 18.75 22.31
C ARG A 40 20.37 19.25 23.59
N GLN A 41 19.09 19.63 23.53
CA GLN A 41 18.32 19.99 24.72
C GLN A 41 18.04 18.78 25.62
N ARG A 42 18.14 17.56 25.11
CA ARG A 42 17.92 16.34 25.91
C ARG A 42 19.13 16.03 26.78
N ARG A 43 18.87 15.69 28.05
CA ARG A 43 19.92 15.29 29.00
C ARG A 43 20.22 13.80 28.87
N GLY A 44 21.51 13.48 28.72
CA GLY A 44 22.03 12.11 28.67
C GLY A 44 21.94 11.47 27.28
N ASP A 45 22.88 10.57 27.00
CA ASP A 45 23.06 9.91 25.70
C ASP A 45 21.81 9.15 25.25
N ALA A 46 21.18 8.40 26.16
CA ALA A 46 19.98 7.63 25.85
C ALA A 46 18.84 8.51 25.31
N ASN A 47 18.60 9.67 25.94
CA ASN A 47 17.52 10.56 25.52
C ASN A 47 17.87 11.33 24.24
N ARG A 48 19.14 11.74 24.05
CA ARG A 48 19.59 12.38 22.81
C ARG A 48 19.46 11.43 21.63
N LEU A 49 19.97 10.21 21.77
CA LEU A 49 19.89 9.16 20.75
C LEU A 49 18.44 8.78 20.46
N GLY A 50 17.63 8.55 21.49
CA GLY A 50 16.24 8.16 21.33
C GLY A 50 15.34 9.23 20.69
N PHE A 51 15.54 10.49 21.06
CA PHE A 51 14.87 11.62 20.42
C PHE A 51 15.25 11.75 18.94
N ALA A 52 16.54 11.62 18.63
CA ALA A 52 17.06 11.67 17.26
C ALA A 52 16.54 10.51 16.39
N VAL A 53 16.45 9.30 16.95
CA VAL A 53 15.86 8.14 16.27
C VAL A 53 14.37 8.37 15.97
N GLN A 54 13.60 8.89 16.93
CA GLN A 54 12.18 9.21 16.69
C GLN A 54 12.04 10.27 15.58
N LEU A 55 12.91 11.28 15.56
CA LEU A 55 12.95 12.30 14.50
C LEU A 55 13.18 11.65 13.13
N CYS A 56 14.14 10.73 13.03
CA CYS A 56 14.40 9.95 11.81
C CYS A 56 13.15 9.20 11.34
N LEU A 57 12.55 8.36 12.19
CA LEU A 57 11.40 7.52 11.82
C LEU A 57 10.16 8.33 11.39
N LEU A 58 9.94 9.48 12.05
CA LEU A 58 8.84 10.40 11.70
C LEU A 58 9.08 11.12 10.38
N ARG A 59 10.33 11.34 9.97
CA ARG A 59 10.67 11.87 8.64
C ARG A 59 10.54 10.80 7.56
N TYR A 60 11.11 9.64 7.83
CA TYR A 60 11.06 8.48 6.96
C TYR A 60 11.22 7.20 7.79
N PRO A 61 10.39 6.17 7.60
CA PRO A 61 9.33 6.07 6.59
C PRO A 61 8.09 6.94 6.86
N GLY A 62 7.98 7.57 8.03
CA GLY A 62 6.87 8.47 8.39
C GLY A 62 5.98 7.98 9.53
N TYR A 63 6.43 7.02 10.33
CA TYR A 63 5.67 6.44 11.45
C TYR A 63 6.32 6.73 12.80
N ALA A 64 5.53 6.66 13.86
CA ALA A 64 6.02 6.87 15.22
C ALA A 64 6.68 5.60 15.78
N LEU A 65 7.80 5.75 16.49
CA LEU A 65 8.47 4.65 17.18
C LEU A 65 7.50 3.91 18.11
N GLY A 66 7.37 2.60 17.93
CA GLY A 66 6.57 1.72 18.78
C GLY A 66 7.30 1.33 20.07
N THR A 67 6.56 0.75 21.01
CA THR A 67 7.13 0.31 22.31
C THR A 67 8.16 -0.79 22.15
N ASP A 68 7.95 -1.69 21.20
CA ASP A 68 8.73 -2.90 20.93
C ASP A 68 9.41 -2.85 19.56
N SER A 69 9.71 -1.63 19.08
CA SER A 69 10.39 -1.45 17.79
C SER A 69 11.86 -1.85 17.90
N GLU A 70 12.23 -2.96 17.25
CA GLU A 70 13.61 -3.31 17.00
C GLU A 70 14.14 -2.48 15.82
N LEU A 71 15.26 -1.79 16.04
CA LEU A 71 15.92 -1.01 15.01
C LEU A 71 17.21 -1.70 14.57
N PRO A 72 17.50 -1.74 13.26
CA PRO A 72 18.77 -2.23 12.75
C PRO A 72 19.94 -1.46 13.35
N GLU A 73 20.98 -2.18 13.77
CA GLU A 73 22.20 -1.62 14.32
C GLU A 73 22.84 -0.52 13.43
N PRO A 74 22.89 -0.66 12.08
CA PRO A 74 23.43 0.40 11.22
C PRO A 74 22.73 1.76 11.39
N VAL A 75 21.41 1.76 11.61
CA VAL A 75 20.64 2.99 11.86
C VAL A 75 21.04 3.60 13.19
N ILE A 76 21.16 2.78 14.24
CA ILE A 76 21.55 3.23 15.58
C ILE A 76 22.95 3.86 15.54
N LEU A 77 23.92 3.18 14.92
CA LEU A 77 25.30 3.66 14.78
C LEU A 77 25.36 4.97 13.99
N TRP A 78 24.60 5.07 12.89
CA TRP A 78 24.54 6.28 12.07
C TRP A 78 24.01 7.49 12.85
N VAL A 79 22.90 7.31 13.57
CA VAL A 79 22.28 8.38 14.35
C VAL A 79 23.16 8.77 15.55
N ALA A 80 23.69 7.78 16.28
CA ALA A 80 24.57 7.98 17.43
C ALA A 80 25.82 8.81 17.08
N LYS A 81 26.43 8.54 15.93
CA LYS A 81 27.58 9.30 15.43
C LYS A 81 27.25 10.79 15.23
N GLN A 82 26.09 11.11 14.66
CA GLN A 82 25.71 12.51 14.40
C GLN A 82 25.43 13.29 15.68
N VAL A 83 24.87 12.63 16.71
CA VAL A 83 24.48 13.28 17.97
C VAL A 83 25.53 13.17 19.07
N GLN A 84 26.68 12.54 18.77
CA GLN A 84 27.79 12.29 19.70
C GLN A 84 27.32 11.63 20.99
N ALA A 85 26.59 10.52 20.83
CA ALA A 85 26.10 9.68 21.93
C ALA A 85 26.65 8.26 21.79
N GLU A 86 26.82 7.58 22.92
CA GLU A 86 27.22 6.18 22.96
C GLU A 86 26.10 5.27 22.39
N PRO A 87 26.33 4.47 21.33
CA PRO A 87 25.30 3.61 20.72
C PRO A 87 24.64 2.64 21.70
N ALA A 88 25.41 2.11 22.66
CA ALA A 88 24.92 1.22 23.71
C ALA A 88 23.88 1.89 24.63
N SER A 89 23.79 3.22 24.64
CA SER A 89 22.77 3.95 25.38
C SER A 89 21.36 3.79 24.80
N TRP A 90 21.22 3.28 23.57
CA TRP A 90 19.91 2.96 22.98
C TRP A 90 19.11 1.99 23.85
N ALA A 91 19.77 0.99 24.43
CA ALA A 91 19.11 0.00 25.29
C ALA A 91 18.47 0.61 26.55
N LYS A 92 18.92 1.80 26.97
CA LYS A 92 18.39 2.55 28.13
C LYS A 92 17.33 3.57 27.73
N TYR A 93 17.08 3.75 26.43
CA TYR A 93 16.12 4.73 25.95
C TYR A 93 14.68 4.25 26.19
N GLY A 94 13.88 5.10 26.82
CA GLY A 94 12.44 4.84 26.91
C GLY A 94 12.04 3.76 27.91
N GLU A 95 12.89 3.41 28.88
CA GLU A 95 12.53 2.61 30.06
C GLU A 95 11.28 3.16 30.77
N ARG A 96 11.08 4.49 30.67
CA ARG A 96 9.82 5.16 31.05
C ARG A 96 9.05 5.55 29.79
N ASP A 97 7.85 4.99 29.66
CA ASP A 97 6.92 5.30 28.56
C ASP A 97 6.60 6.79 28.41
N VAL A 98 6.57 7.53 29.52
CA VAL A 98 6.25 8.97 29.55
C VAL A 98 7.24 9.77 28.70
N THR A 99 8.54 9.53 28.88
CA THR A 99 9.60 10.20 28.11
C THR A 99 9.44 9.99 26.61
N ARG A 100 9.11 8.75 26.18
CA ARG A 100 8.91 8.45 24.75
C ARG A 100 7.74 9.22 24.16
N ARG A 101 6.63 9.33 24.90
CA ARG A 101 5.41 10.04 24.45
C ARG A 101 5.61 11.56 24.40
N GLU A 102 6.31 12.12 25.39
CA GLU A 102 6.67 13.54 25.41
C GLU A 102 7.56 13.91 24.22
N HIS A 103 8.60 13.12 23.96
CA HIS A 103 9.46 13.29 22.79
C HIS A 103 8.66 13.21 21.48
N ALA A 104 7.79 12.22 21.35
CA ALA A 104 6.96 12.07 20.16
C ALA A 104 6.04 13.29 19.95
N GLN A 105 5.46 13.84 21.03
CA GLN A 105 4.60 15.02 20.94
C GLN A 105 5.37 16.29 20.54
N GLU A 106 6.57 16.49 21.10
CA GLU A 106 7.46 17.59 20.75
C GLU A 106 7.87 17.51 19.26
N LEU A 107 8.29 16.33 18.81
CA LEU A 107 8.69 16.08 17.42
C LEU A 107 7.56 16.25 16.41
N ARG A 108 6.34 15.82 16.76
CA ARG A 108 5.16 16.06 15.92
C ARG A 108 4.91 17.55 15.70
N THR A 109 5.11 18.36 16.74
CA THR A 109 4.95 19.80 16.66
C THR A 109 6.06 20.42 15.80
N TYR A 110 7.32 20.03 16.06
CA TYR A 110 8.48 20.48 15.29
C TYR A 110 8.37 20.17 13.79
N LEU A 111 7.96 18.94 13.44
CA LEU A 111 7.78 18.49 12.06
C LEU A 111 6.44 18.91 11.44
N GLN A 112 5.56 19.58 12.20
CA GLN A 112 4.20 19.96 11.77
C GLN A 112 3.37 18.76 11.27
N LEU A 113 3.49 17.64 11.96
CA LEU A 113 2.81 16.39 11.64
C LEU A 113 1.46 16.29 12.35
N ALA A 114 0.43 15.94 11.59
CA ALA A 114 -0.90 15.66 12.14
C ALA A 114 -1.15 14.15 12.26
N PRO A 115 -1.95 13.71 13.25
CA PRO A 115 -2.35 12.31 13.34
C PRO A 115 -3.24 11.92 12.17
N PHE A 116 -3.18 10.66 11.75
CA PHE A 116 -4.09 10.11 10.75
C PHE A 116 -5.46 9.80 11.37
N GLY A 117 -6.53 10.35 10.78
CA GLY A 117 -7.90 10.18 11.24
C GLY A 117 -8.85 9.55 10.20
N LEU A 118 -10.13 9.43 10.59
CA LEU A 118 -11.18 8.90 9.71
C LEU A 118 -11.42 9.74 8.46
N SER A 119 -11.28 11.07 8.55
CA SER A 119 -11.37 11.98 7.39
C SER A 119 -10.25 11.71 6.39
N ASP A 120 -9.00 11.54 6.87
CA ASP A 120 -7.85 11.19 6.05
C ASP A 120 -8.04 9.82 5.40
N PHE A 121 -8.53 8.82 6.13
CA PHE A 121 -8.85 7.50 5.58
C PHE A 121 -9.84 7.59 4.41
N ARG A 122 -10.93 8.33 4.58
CA ARG A 122 -11.94 8.51 3.52
C ARG A 122 -11.36 9.24 2.30
N ALA A 123 -10.51 10.24 2.52
CA ALA A 123 -9.83 10.96 1.44
C ALA A 123 -8.85 10.04 0.69
N LEU A 124 -8.05 9.28 1.43
CA LEU A 124 -7.09 8.33 0.89
C LEU A 124 -7.78 7.26 0.03
N VAL A 125 -8.88 6.67 0.50
CA VAL A 125 -9.64 5.68 -0.29
C VAL A 125 -10.14 6.28 -1.61
N ARG A 126 -10.61 7.54 -1.62
CA ARG A 126 -11.05 8.20 -2.86
C ARG A 126 -9.91 8.38 -3.84
N GLU A 127 -8.78 8.89 -3.37
CA GLU A 127 -7.56 9.09 -4.19
C GLU A 127 -7.09 7.76 -4.79
N LEU A 128 -6.97 6.72 -3.96
CA LEU A 128 -6.57 5.39 -4.42
C LEU A 128 -7.59 4.75 -5.37
N THR A 129 -8.87 5.12 -5.30
CA THR A 129 -9.90 4.58 -6.22
C THR A 129 -9.64 5.02 -7.66
N GLU A 130 -9.11 6.23 -7.86
CA GLU A 130 -8.76 6.70 -9.21
C GLU A 130 -7.57 5.89 -9.77
N LEU A 131 -6.55 5.66 -8.95
CA LEU A 131 -5.41 4.82 -9.34
C LEU A 131 -5.80 3.35 -9.55
N ALA A 132 -6.66 2.80 -8.69
CA ALA A 132 -7.10 1.41 -8.77
C ALA A 132 -7.99 1.09 -9.98
N GLN A 133 -8.50 2.10 -10.71
CA GLN A 133 -9.14 1.88 -12.01
C GLN A 133 -8.12 1.54 -13.11
N GLN A 134 -6.84 1.86 -12.91
CA GLN A 134 -5.77 1.66 -13.88
C GLN A 134 -4.86 0.47 -13.51
N THR A 135 -4.89 0.01 -12.26
CA THR A 135 -4.07 -1.10 -11.78
C THR A 135 -4.75 -1.87 -10.64
N ASP A 136 -4.55 -3.18 -10.62
CA ASP A 136 -4.93 -4.09 -9.54
C ASP A 136 -3.76 -4.43 -8.60
N LYS A 137 -2.56 -3.87 -8.85
CA LYS A 137 -1.35 -4.16 -8.06
C LYS A 137 -1.41 -3.48 -6.69
N GLY A 138 -1.63 -4.29 -5.67
CA GLY A 138 -1.72 -3.86 -4.27
C GLY A 138 -0.53 -3.05 -3.76
N LEU A 139 0.69 -3.50 -4.07
CA LEU A 139 1.93 -2.84 -3.68
C LEU A 139 2.03 -1.40 -4.22
N LEU A 140 1.62 -1.16 -5.48
CA LEU A 140 1.64 0.18 -6.07
C LEU A 140 0.67 1.12 -5.36
N LEU A 141 -0.54 0.64 -5.05
CA LEU A 141 -1.53 1.43 -4.30
C LEU A 141 -1.03 1.75 -2.89
N ALA A 142 -0.42 0.80 -2.21
CA ALA A 142 0.12 1.01 -0.87
C ALA A 142 1.30 1.98 -0.88
N GLY A 143 2.24 1.84 -1.84
CA GLY A 143 3.34 2.79 -2.01
C GLY A 143 2.84 4.21 -2.24
N GLN A 144 1.88 4.39 -3.15
CA GLN A 144 1.23 5.68 -3.39
C GLN A 144 0.52 6.22 -2.14
N ALA A 145 -0.11 5.34 -1.35
CA ALA A 145 -0.77 5.74 -0.12
C ALA A 145 0.21 6.32 0.90
N LEU A 146 1.35 5.66 1.12
CA LEU A 146 2.38 6.14 2.04
C LEU A 146 2.95 7.48 1.58
N GLU A 147 3.24 7.61 0.28
CA GLU A 147 3.75 8.85 -0.32
C GLU A 147 2.75 10.01 -0.15
N SER A 148 1.48 9.78 -0.48
CA SER A 148 0.41 10.77 -0.34
C SER A 148 0.24 11.25 1.12
N LEU A 149 0.35 10.35 2.09
CA LEU A 149 0.28 10.70 3.51
C LEU A 149 1.50 11.49 3.96
N ARG A 150 2.71 11.12 3.52
CA ARG A 150 3.94 11.89 3.80
C ARG A 150 3.85 13.31 3.25
N GLN A 151 3.40 13.48 2.00
CA GLN A 151 3.20 14.79 1.38
C GLN A 151 2.19 15.66 2.16
N LYS A 152 1.13 15.05 2.69
CA LYS A 152 0.13 15.71 3.53
C LYS A 152 0.54 15.85 5.01
N ARG A 153 1.78 15.52 5.35
CA ARG A 153 2.34 15.57 6.71
C ARG A 153 1.47 14.81 7.72
N ARG A 154 0.98 13.64 7.32
CA ARG A 154 0.25 12.72 8.19
C ARG A 154 1.19 11.65 8.70
N ILE A 155 1.14 11.41 10.01
CA ILE A 155 1.82 10.27 10.61
C ILE A 155 1.17 9.01 10.04
N LEU A 156 1.99 8.11 9.49
CA LEU A 156 1.49 6.90 8.86
C LEU A 156 0.72 6.06 9.88
N PRO A 157 -0.50 5.58 9.55
CA PRO A 157 -1.19 4.59 10.36
C PRO A 157 -0.51 3.22 10.20
N ALA A 158 -0.92 2.26 11.02
CA ALA A 158 -0.50 0.87 10.85
C ALA A 158 -0.79 0.36 9.42
N LEU A 159 0.08 -0.50 8.89
CA LEU A 159 -0.08 -1.05 7.52
C LEU A 159 -1.40 -1.79 7.30
N SER A 160 -2.01 -2.34 8.34
CA SER A 160 -3.35 -2.94 8.25
C SER A 160 -4.43 -1.92 7.85
N VAL A 161 -4.26 -0.65 8.22
CA VAL A 161 -5.14 0.45 7.81
C VAL A 161 -4.90 0.82 6.35
N ILE A 162 -3.64 0.82 5.91
CA ILE A 162 -3.27 1.04 4.51
C ILE A 162 -3.82 -0.07 3.61
N ASP A 163 -3.61 -1.33 3.99
CA ASP A 163 -4.13 -2.52 3.29
C ASP A 163 -5.66 -2.46 3.15
N ARG A 164 -6.35 -2.04 4.22
CA ARG A 164 -7.80 -1.79 4.20
C ARG A 164 -8.19 -0.67 3.24
N ALA A 165 -7.44 0.43 3.20
CA ALA A 165 -7.71 1.53 2.28
C ALA A 165 -7.55 1.09 0.82
N CYS A 166 -6.47 0.37 0.49
CA CYS A 166 -6.23 -0.22 -0.83
C CYS A 166 -7.36 -1.19 -1.21
N SER A 167 -7.79 -2.04 -0.27
CA SER A 167 -8.88 -3.00 -0.49
C SER A 167 -10.20 -2.33 -0.81
N GLU A 168 -10.52 -1.27 -0.06
CA GLU A 168 -11.74 -0.52 -0.30
C GLU A 168 -11.68 0.24 -1.63
N ALA A 169 -10.52 0.80 -1.98
CA ALA A 169 -10.30 1.48 -3.25
C ALA A 169 -10.46 0.53 -4.44
N ILE A 170 -9.85 -0.65 -4.42
CA ILE A 170 -10.00 -1.68 -5.47
C ILE A 170 -11.46 -2.12 -5.59
N ALA A 171 -12.14 -2.38 -4.48
CA ALA A 171 -13.55 -2.74 -4.51
C ALA A 171 -14.46 -1.63 -5.06
N ARG A 172 -14.09 -0.35 -4.88
CA ARG A 172 -14.80 0.78 -5.49
C ARG A 172 -14.48 0.93 -6.98
N ALA A 173 -13.22 0.79 -7.36
CA ALA A 173 -12.77 0.83 -8.75
C ALA A 173 -13.44 -0.28 -9.57
N ASN A 174 -13.41 -1.52 -9.11
CA ASN A 174 -14.08 -2.65 -9.78
C ASN A 174 -15.58 -2.40 -9.94
N ARG A 175 -16.27 -1.85 -8.93
CA ARG A 175 -17.69 -1.49 -9.06
C ARG A 175 -17.95 -0.42 -10.12
N ARG A 176 -17.04 0.55 -10.28
CA ARG A 176 -17.14 1.57 -11.35
C ARG A 176 -16.93 0.94 -12.71
N VAL A 177 -15.90 0.11 -12.87
CA VAL A 177 -15.61 -0.62 -14.11
C VAL A 177 -16.80 -1.51 -14.49
N TYR A 178 -17.32 -2.32 -13.55
CA TYR A 178 -18.47 -3.18 -13.83
C TYR A 178 -19.71 -2.38 -14.18
N ARG A 179 -19.97 -1.26 -13.51
CA ARG A 179 -21.09 -0.38 -13.87
C ARG A 179 -20.93 0.14 -15.30
N ALA A 180 -19.77 0.68 -15.65
CA ALA A 180 -19.51 1.21 -16.98
C ALA A 180 -19.65 0.13 -18.08
N LEU A 181 -19.25 -1.12 -17.81
CA LEU A 181 -19.41 -2.24 -18.74
C LEU A 181 -20.87 -2.68 -18.91
N VAL A 182 -21.71 -2.55 -17.87
CA VAL A 182 -23.10 -3.05 -17.86
C VAL A 182 -24.12 -1.97 -18.21
N GLU A 183 -23.81 -0.70 -17.98
CA GLU A 183 -24.67 0.45 -18.28
C GLU A 183 -25.20 0.50 -19.73
N PRO A 184 -24.40 0.21 -20.78
CA PRO A 184 -24.91 0.18 -22.15
C PRO A 184 -25.68 -1.10 -22.52
N LEU A 185 -25.74 -2.11 -21.64
CA LEU A 185 -26.36 -3.40 -21.96
C LEU A 185 -27.88 -3.38 -21.81
N THR A 186 -28.58 -3.75 -22.87
CA THR A 186 -30.03 -4.00 -22.89
C THR A 186 -30.37 -5.30 -22.15
N ASP A 187 -31.65 -5.50 -21.81
CA ASP A 187 -32.13 -6.77 -21.24
C ASP A 187 -31.89 -7.96 -22.17
N SER A 188 -31.93 -7.73 -23.49
CA SER A 188 -31.56 -8.76 -24.48
C SER A 188 -30.08 -9.13 -24.37
N HIS A 189 -29.17 -8.15 -24.27
CA HIS A 189 -27.74 -8.43 -24.10
C HIS A 189 -27.48 -9.20 -22.80
N ARG A 190 -28.14 -8.82 -21.70
CA ARG A 190 -28.03 -9.50 -20.40
C ARG A 190 -28.51 -10.95 -20.50
N ALA A 191 -29.67 -11.19 -21.11
CA ALA A 191 -30.18 -12.54 -21.32
C ALA A 191 -29.24 -13.39 -22.17
N LYS A 192 -28.69 -12.84 -23.27
CA LYS A 192 -27.70 -13.54 -24.10
C LYS A 192 -26.43 -13.88 -23.32
N LEU A 193 -25.94 -12.99 -22.46
CA LEU A 193 -24.80 -13.26 -21.58
C LEU A 193 -25.11 -14.37 -20.56
N ASP A 194 -26.31 -14.39 -20.00
CA ASP A 194 -26.75 -15.45 -19.08
C ASP A 194 -26.86 -16.82 -19.79
N GLU A 195 -27.31 -16.85 -21.05
CA GLU A 195 -27.29 -18.07 -21.87
C GLU A 195 -25.88 -18.64 -22.04
N LEU A 196 -24.84 -17.80 -22.08
CA LEU A 196 -23.46 -18.26 -22.16
C LEU A 196 -23.03 -19.06 -20.91
N LEU A 197 -23.69 -18.86 -19.78
CA LEU A 197 -23.41 -19.59 -18.54
C LEU A 197 -24.06 -20.98 -18.49
N LYS A 198 -24.95 -21.31 -19.42
CA LYS A 198 -25.59 -22.63 -19.52
C LYS A 198 -24.68 -23.65 -20.21
N LEU A 199 -24.94 -24.94 -19.94
CA LEU A 199 -24.25 -26.05 -20.61
C LEU A 199 -24.49 -26.01 -22.11
N LYS A 200 -23.43 -26.19 -22.90
CA LYS A 200 -23.53 -26.34 -24.35
C LYS A 200 -24.16 -27.70 -24.66
N ALA A 201 -25.14 -27.71 -25.56
CA ALA A 201 -25.80 -28.95 -25.97
C ALA A 201 -24.79 -30.01 -26.43
N GLY A 202 -24.93 -31.24 -25.91
CA GLY A 202 -24.02 -32.35 -26.20
C GLY A 202 -22.64 -32.23 -25.55
N SER A 203 -22.46 -31.36 -24.55
CA SER A 203 -21.18 -31.14 -23.88
C SER A 203 -21.32 -31.00 -22.35
N SER A 204 -20.22 -31.24 -21.64
CA SER A 204 -20.11 -31.04 -20.19
C SER A 204 -19.62 -29.63 -19.80
N ILE A 205 -19.31 -28.78 -20.78
CA ILE A 205 -18.84 -27.41 -20.56
C ILE A 205 -19.90 -26.38 -20.95
N THR A 206 -19.83 -25.18 -20.37
CA THR A 206 -20.73 -24.08 -20.71
C THR A 206 -20.38 -23.47 -22.07
N TRP A 207 -21.34 -22.76 -22.68
CA TRP A 207 -21.10 -21.98 -23.90
C TRP A 207 -19.94 -20.99 -23.74
N LEU A 208 -19.84 -20.30 -22.60
CA LEU A 208 -18.73 -19.41 -22.28
C LEU A 208 -17.39 -20.15 -22.22
N THR A 209 -17.36 -21.33 -21.60
CA THR A 209 -16.13 -22.13 -21.48
C THR A 209 -15.66 -22.59 -22.85
N TRP A 210 -16.58 -23.02 -23.71
CA TRP A 210 -16.29 -23.39 -25.10
C TRP A 210 -15.76 -22.22 -25.93
N LEU A 211 -16.38 -21.03 -25.82
CA LEU A 211 -15.91 -19.82 -26.50
C LEU A 211 -14.49 -19.40 -26.08
N ARG A 212 -14.13 -19.62 -24.80
CA ARG A 212 -12.81 -19.27 -24.25
C ARG A 212 -11.71 -20.28 -24.56
N GLN A 213 -12.02 -21.41 -25.21
CA GLN A 213 -11.00 -22.41 -25.53
C GLN A 213 -9.94 -21.84 -26.48
N ALA A 214 -8.67 -22.10 -26.16
CA ALA A 214 -7.55 -21.70 -26.99
C ALA A 214 -7.63 -22.34 -28.40
N PRO A 215 -7.00 -21.71 -29.41
CA PRO A 215 -6.88 -22.31 -30.72
C PRO A 215 -6.12 -23.63 -30.71
N LEU A 216 -6.60 -24.58 -31.53
CA LEU A 216 -5.92 -25.85 -31.77
C LEU A 216 -5.09 -25.77 -33.06
N LYS A 217 -4.50 -26.89 -33.48
CA LYS A 217 -3.66 -26.96 -34.69
C LYS A 217 -4.41 -26.39 -35.91
N PRO A 218 -3.77 -25.56 -36.75
CA PRO A 218 -4.41 -24.92 -37.89
C PRO A 218 -4.68 -25.94 -39.01
N ASN A 219 -5.86 -26.57 -38.96
CA ASN A 219 -6.37 -27.46 -40.00
C ASN A 219 -7.82 -27.09 -40.32
N SER A 220 -8.34 -27.60 -41.44
CA SER A 220 -9.68 -27.27 -41.93
C SER A 220 -10.79 -27.47 -40.88
N ARG A 221 -10.71 -28.56 -40.10
CA ARG A 221 -11.67 -28.85 -39.03
C ARG A 221 -11.65 -27.78 -37.93
N HIS A 222 -10.49 -27.47 -37.36
CA HIS A 222 -10.40 -26.48 -36.28
C HIS A 222 -10.68 -25.06 -36.78
N MET A 223 -10.39 -24.76 -38.06
CA MET A 223 -10.77 -23.49 -38.68
C MET A 223 -12.29 -23.32 -38.72
N LEU A 224 -13.04 -24.37 -39.07
CA LEU A 224 -14.51 -24.33 -39.04
C LEU A 224 -15.04 -24.14 -37.62
N GLU A 225 -14.47 -24.82 -36.62
CA GLU A 225 -14.84 -24.63 -35.20
C GLU A 225 -14.55 -23.20 -34.73
N HIS A 226 -13.45 -22.58 -35.17
CA HIS A 226 -13.15 -21.18 -34.86
C HIS A 226 -14.12 -20.20 -35.51
N ILE A 227 -14.52 -20.45 -36.75
CA ILE A 227 -15.56 -19.66 -37.43
C ILE A 227 -16.89 -19.79 -36.68
N GLU A 228 -17.24 -20.98 -36.21
CA GLU A 228 -18.43 -21.20 -35.38
C GLU A 228 -18.35 -20.38 -34.08
N ARG A 229 -17.23 -20.44 -33.35
CA ARG A 229 -17.02 -19.63 -32.13
C ARG A 229 -17.17 -18.13 -32.41
N LEU A 230 -16.57 -17.64 -33.50
CA LEU A 230 -16.67 -16.23 -33.89
C LEU A 230 -18.12 -15.83 -34.19
N LYS A 231 -18.86 -16.65 -34.94
CA LYS A 231 -20.28 -16.41 -35.23
C LYS A 231 -21.11 -16.40 -33.96
N THR A 232 -20.91 -17.37 -33.06
CA THR A 232 -21.61 -17.41 -31.77
C THR A 232 -21.29 -16.18 -30.91
N PHE A 233 -20.03 -15.73 -30.91
CA PHE A 233 -19.63 -14.51 -30.21
C PHE A 233 -20.28 -13.25 -30.80
N GLN A 234 -20.30 -13.12 -32.13
CA GLN A 234 -20.93 -12.00 -32.83
C GLN A 234 -22.45 -11.94 -32.57
N LEU A 235 -23.11 -13.09 -32.42
CA LEU A 235 -24.55 -13.15 -32.10
C LEU A 235 -24.90 -12.61 -30.70
N VAL A 236 -23.91 -12.54 -29.79
CA VAL A 236 -24.10 -11.89 -28.48
C VAL A 236 -24.41 -10.41 -28.67
N ASP A 237 -23.83 -9.79 -29.71
CA ASP A 237 -24.15 -8.42 -30.15
C ASP A 237 -23.96 -7.39 -29.04
N LEU A 238 -22.82 -7.47 -28.34
CA LEU A 238 -22.48 -6.51 -27.28
C LEU A 238 -22.12 -5.14 -27.89
N PRO A 239 -22.50 -4.03 -27.24
CA PRO A 239 -22.21 -2.67 -27.69
C PRO A 239 -20.73 -2.28 -27.58
#